data_AF-A0A5P0YZ51-F1
#
_entry.id   AF-A0A5P0YZ51-F1
#
_cell.length_a   1.000
_cell.length_b   1.000
_cell.length_c   1.000
_cell.angle_alpha   90.00
_cell.angle_beta   90.00
_cell.angle_gamma   90.00
#
_symmetry.space_group_name_H-M   'P 1'
#
loop_
_entity.id
_entity.type
_entity.pdbx_description
1 polymer ?
#
loop_
_entity_poly.entity_id
_entity_poly.type
_entity_poly.pdbx_seq_one_letter_code
_entity_poly.pdbx_strand_id
1 'polypeptide(L)' 'MRQEDPVATAAAAHPERDAMRRAVELAARGLGHTSPNPVVGCVVLDRTGRV' A
#
# COMPACT_ATOMS: atom_id res chain seq x y z
N MET A 1 28.07 -7.34 -7.72
CA MET A 1 26.89 -7.03 -6.89
C MET A 1 25.97 -6.11 -7.67
N ARG A 2 25.21 -6.68 -8.62
CA ARG A 2 24.12 -5.95 -9.28
C ARG A 2 22.88 -6.19 -8.42
N GLN A 3 22.49 -5.20 -7.62
CA GLN A 3 21.09 -5.15 -7.18
C GLN A 3 20.32 -4.76 -8.43
N GLU A 4 19.61 -5.74 -8.98
CA GLU A 4 18.82 -5.57 -10.19
C GLU A 4 17.64 -4.68 -9.85
N ASP A 5 17.40 -3.67 -10.69
CA ASP A 5 16.38 -2.64 -10.53
C ASP A 5 14.98 -3.30 -10.60
N PRO A 6 14.19 -3.41 -9.51
CA PRO A 6 12.90 -4.11 -9.55
C PRO A 6 11.74 -3.21 -10.00
N VAL A 7 12.01 -1.97 -10.43
CA VAL A 7 10.98 -0.95 -10.73
C VAL A 7 10.18 -1.24 -12.03
N ALA A 8 10.49 -2.31 -12.78
CA ALA A 8 9.74 -2.67 -13.97
C ALA A 8 9.30 -4.14 -13.97
N THR A 9 8.06 -4.41 -13.52
CA THR A 9 6.97 -5.10 -14.27
C THR A 9 5.78 -5.35 -13.32
N ALA A 10 5.32 -4.31 -12.61
CA ALA A 10 4.01 -4.34 -11.97
C ALA A 10 2.98 -3.73 -12.92
N ALA A 11 2.80 -4.32 -14.10
CA ALA A 11 1.48 -4.28 -14.74
C ALA A 11 0.57 -5.23 -13.91
N ALA A 12 0.39 -4.90 -12.64
CA ALA A 12 -0.04 -5.86 -11.65
C ALA A 12 -1.57 -5.98 -11.64
N ALA A 13 -1.99 -7.19 -11.29
CA ALA A 13 -3.36 -7.65 -11.32
C ALA A 13 -4.28 -6.82 -10.38
N HIS A 14 -5.54 -7.22 -10.29
CA HIS A 14 -6.52 -6.65 -9.35
C HIS A 14 -6.05 -6.48 -7.86
N PRO A 15 -5.21 -7.35 -7.25
CA PRO A 15 -5.03 -7.34 -5.80
C PRO A 15 -4.23 -6.16 -5.26
N GLU A 16 -3.21 -5.62 -5.96
CA GLU A 16 -2.50 -4.43 -5.48
C GLU A 16 -3.39 -3.18 -5.46
N ARG A 17 -4.29 -3.05 -6.45
CA ARG A 17 -5.27 -1.94 -6.50
C ARG A 17 -6.29 -2.08 -5.37
N ASP A 18 -6.78 -3.29 -5.11
CA ASP A 18 -7.69 -3.56 -4.00
C ASP A 18 -7.01 -3.34 -2.64
N ALA A 19 -5.74 -3.74 -2.50
CA ALA A 19 -4.93 -3.46 -1.32
C ALA A 19 -4.71 -1.95 -1.12
N MET A 20 -4.45 -1.19 -2.18
CA MET A 20 -4.31 0.27 -2.09
C MET A 20 -5.63 0.95 -1.69
N ARG A 21 -6.77 0.53 -2.27
CA ARG A 21 -8.10 0.99 -1.82
C ARG A 21 -8.29 0.72 -0.32
N ARG A 22 -7.94 -0.48 0.14
CA ARG A 22 -8.00 -0.83 1.56
C ARG A 22 -7.06 0.02 2.41
N ALA A 23 -5.85 0.30 1.96
CA ALA A 23 -4.91 1.16 2.67
C ALA A 23 -5.48 2.59 2.84
N VAL A 24 -6.14 3.14 1.81
CA VAL A 24 -6.81 4.44 1.90
C VAL A 24 -7.99 4.41 2.88
N GLU A 25 -8.80 3.35 2.90
CA GLU A 25 -9.87 3.17 3.90
C GLU A 25 -9.31 3.12 5.34
N LEU A 26 -8.14 2.50 5.55
CA LEU A 26 -7.47 2.47 6.84
C LEU A 26 -6.98 3.88 7.22
N ALA A 27 -6.42 4.64 6.28
CA ALA A 27 -5.95 6.01 6.51
C ALA A 27 -7.09 6.94 6.97
N ALA A 28 -8.30 6.78 6.43
CA ALA A 28 -9.46 7.59 6.77
C ALA A 28 -9.82 7.55 8.28
N ARG A 29 -9.41 6.50 8.99
CA ARG A 29 -9.62 6.38 10.45
C ARG A 29 -8.82 7.39 11.26
N GLY A 30 -7.74 7.94 10.70
CA GLY A 30 -6.89 8.94 11.36
C GLY A 30 -7.34 10.39 11.16
N LEU A 31 -8.39 10.66 10.37
CA LEU A 31 -8.81 12.02 10.06
C LEU A 31 -9.13 12.81 11.33
N GLY A 32 -8.56 14.01 11.45
CA GLY A 32 -8.70 14.88 12.62
C GLY A 32 -7.87 14.50 13.84
N HIS A 33 -7.22 13.33 13.85
CA HIS A 33 -6.48 12.81 15.01
C HIS A 33 -4.96 12.83 14.82
N THR A 34 -4.48 13.09 13.59
CA THR A 34 -3.05 13.04 13.27
C THR A 34 -2.40 14.41 13.10
N SER A 35 -3.10 15.53 13.26
CA SER A 35 -2.52 16.89 13.08
C SER A 35 -1.25 17.10 13.91
N PRO A 36 -0.15 17.65 13.36
CA PRO A 36 0.03 18.22 12.01
C PRO A 36 0.44 17.20 10.91
N ASN A 37 0.47 15.91 11.25
CA ASN A 37 0.93 14.85 10.37
C ASN A 37 -0.16 14.38 9.38
N PRO A 38 0.22 13.91 8.18
CA PRO A 38 -0.73 13.33 7.24
C PRO A 38 -1.34 12.04 7.82
N VAL A 39 -2.56 11.73 7.38
CA VAL A 39 -3.14 10.41 7.62
C VAL A 39 -2.50 9.39 6.67
N VAL A 40 -2.10 8.25 7.22
CA VAL A 40 -1.46 7.18 6.45
C VAL A 40 -2.08 5.84 6.85
N GLY A 41 -2.35 5.01 5.85
CA GLY A 41 -2.76 3.63 6.02
C GLY A 41 -1.81 2.70 5.27
N CYS A 42 -1.60 1.51 5.81
CA CYS A 42 -0.68 0.52 5.27
C CYS A 42 -1.36 -0.85 5.24
N VAL A 43 -1.10 -1.60 4.17
CA VAL A 43 -1.48 -3.00 4.02
C VAL A 43 -0.23 -3.73 3.57
N VAL A 44 0.13 -4.80 4.28
CA VAL A 44 1.22 -5.69 3.90
C VAL A 44 0.61 -6.89 3.22
N LEU A 45 1.16 -7.25 2.06
CA LEU A 45 0.76 -8.46 1.34
C LEU A 45 1.86 -9.52 1.49
N ASP A 46 1.45 -10.78 1.58
CA ASP A 46 2.33 -11.92 1.44
C ASP A 46 2.79 -12.13 -0.02
N ARG A 47 3.67 -13.10 -0.25
CA ARG A 47 4.18 -13.43 -1.59
C ARG A 47 3.10 -13.90 -2.57
N THR A 48 1.90 -14.19 -2.11
CA THR A 48 0.74 -14.62 -2.90
C THR A 48 -0.29 -13.50 -3.11
N GLY A 49 -0.03 -12.29 -2.62
CA GLY A 49 -0.91 -11.13 -2.75
C GLY A 49 -2.05 -11.08 -1.73
N ARG A 50 -1.93 -11.77 -0.59
CA ARG A 50 -2.93 -11.78 0.50
C ARG A 50 -2.47 -10.97 1.70
N VAL A 51 -3.42 -10.35 2.41
CA VAL A 51 -3.18 -9.62 3.68
C VAL A 51 -3.01 -10.59 4.84
#